data_AF-A0A4Y6PVK5-F1
#
_entry.id   AF-A0A4Y6PVK5-F1
#
_cell.length_a   1.000
_cell.length_b   1.000
_cell.length_c   1.000
_cell.angle_alpha   90.00
_cell.angle_beta   90.00
_cell.angle_gamma   90.00
#
_symmetry.space_group_name_H-M   'P 1'
#
loop_
_entity.id
_entity.type
_entity.pdbx_description
1 polymer ?
#
loop_
_entity_poly.entity_id
_entity_poly.type
_entity_poly.pdbx_seq_one_letter_code
_entity_poly.pdbx_strand_id
1 'polypeptide(L)'
;MTPSDETQRTLILKPEVTRADVLAAANALDFDWTEDYEAVPEQGIFFNRVWVDREETTAIILIEDTSLDLNVLVTKGRRAKKTARQLAKRLDVWSEQELWRAVERASSAEALSASLRRWTMGRLYDMSRRERSALEEYLEHKSPAVRLAAVDSMGYLGHPGFIGLLDDVANADDDEQVRQAAQFVADGIRELS
;
A
#
# COMPACT_ATOMS: atom_id res chain seq x y z
N MET A 1 -17.29 14.40 -0.54
CA MET A 1 -17.29 12.93 -0.67
C MET A 1 -16.88 12.62 -2.10
N THR A 2 -15.58 12.40 -2.32
CA THR A 2 -15.02 12.13 -3.64
C THR A 2 -15.51 10.74 -4.12
N PRO A 3 -16.03 10.60 -5.35
CA PRO A 3 -16.53 9.33 -5.89
C PRO A 3 -15.50 8.19 -6.04
N SER A 4 -14.25 8.37 -5.61
CA SER A 4 -13.16 7.39 -5.79
C SER A 4 -13.23 6.21 -4.82
N ASP A 5 -13.82 6.37 -3.64
CA ASP A 5 -13.57 5.43 -2.53
C ASP A 5 -14.47 4.19 -2.53
N GLU A 6 -15.56 4.17 -3.29
CA GLU A 6 -16.35 2.94 -3.48
C GLU A 6 -15.77 2.04 -4.56
N THR A 7 -14.93 2.59 -5.44
CA THR A 7 -14.52 1.90 -6.66
C THR A 7 -13.21 1.15 -6.52
N GLN A 8 -12.47 1.26 -5.42
CA GLN A 8 -11.21 0.52 -5.25
C GLN A 8 -11.07 -0.12 -3.85
N ARG A 9 -10.58 -1.35 -3.78
CA ARG A 9 -10.11 -1.98 -2.53
C ARG A 9 -8.78 -2.68 -2.71
N THR A 10 -7.91 -2.58 -1.71
CA THR A 10 -6.60 -3.23 -1.67
C THR A 10 -6.61 -4.35 -0.62
N LEU A 11 -6.04 -5.49 -0.96
CA LEU A 11 -5.76 -6.59 -0.04
C LEU A 11 -4.26 -6.88 -0.09
N ILE A 12 -3.64 -7.05 1.07
CA ILE A 12 -2.24 -7.45 1.17
C ILE A 12 -2.22 -8.96 1.39
N LEU A 13 -1.64 -9.69 0.44
CA LEU A 13 -1.54 -11.14 0.51
C LEU A 13 -0.39 -11.52 1.46
N LYS A 14 -0.56 -12.62 2.20
CA LYS A 14 0.56 -13.19 2.95
C LYS A 14 1.55 -13.89 2.00
N PRO A 15 2.84 -14.03 2.37
CA PRO A 15 3.88 -14.58 1.50
C PRO A 15 3.59 -15.99 0.96
N GLU A 16 2.82 -16.78 1.72
CA GLU A 16 2.39 -18.13 1.36
C GLU A 16 1.34 -18.19 0.25
N VAL A 17 0.68 -17.08 -0.08
CA VAL A 17 -0.33 -17.03 -1.16
C VAL A 17 0.37 -16.95 -2.52
N THR A 18 0.11 -17.94 -3.37
CA THR A 18 0.71 -18.05 -4.70
C THR A 18 -0.17 -17.45 -5.80
N ARG A 19 0.42 -17.22 -6.99
CA ARG A 19 -0.34 -16.85 -8.21
C ARG A 19 -1.46 -17.83 -8.54
N ALA A 20 -1.25 -19.13 -8.27
CA ALA A 20 -2.25 -20.16 -8.53
C ALA A 20 -3.45 -20.03 -7.58
N ASP A 21 -3.21 -19.68 -6.32
CA ASP A 21 -4.27 -19.43 -5.34
C ASP A 21 -5.12 -18.23 -5.75
N VAL A 22 -4.47 -17.14 -6.19
CA VAL A 22 -5.17 -15.93 -6.68
C VAL A 22 -6.01 -16.25 -7.92
N LEU A 23 -5.45 -16.99 -8.89
CA LEU A 23 -6.17 -17.41 -10.09
C LEU A 23 -7.38 -18.29 -9.73
N ALA A 24 -7.22 -19.27 -8.84
CA ALA A 24 -8.31 -20.12 -8.37
C ALA A 24 -9.41 -19.29 -7.69
N ALA A 25 -9.03 -18.31 -6.87
CA ALA A 25 -9.98 -17.42 -6.20
C ALA A 25 -10.71 -16.49 -7.20
N ALA A 26 -10.04 -15.97 -8.22
CA ALA A 26 -10.64 -15.16 -9.28
C ALA A 26 -11.62 -15.97 -10.14
N ASN A 27 -11.22 -17.17 -10.58
CA ASN A 27 -12.08 -18.08 -11.35
C ASN A 27 -13.34 -18.46 -10.57
N ALA A 28 -13.23 -18.68 -9.25
CA ALA A 28 -14.37 -18.98 -8.38
C ALA A 28 -15.36 -17.81 -8.21
N LEU A 29 -15.04 -16.63 -8.74
CA LEU A 29 -15.88 -15.43 -8.75
C LEU A 29 -16.30 -15.02 -10.17
N ASP A 30 -16.12 -15.90 -11.16
CA ASP A 30 -16.44 -15.68 -12.58
C ASP A 30 -15.64 -14.53 -13.23
N PHE A 31 -14.37 -14.36 -12.83
CA PHE A 31 -13.41 -13.51 -13.52
C PHE A 31 -12.56 -14.38 -14.46
N ASP A 32 -12.79 -14.29 -15.77
CA ASP A 32 -12.25 -15.21 -16.77
C ASP A 32 -11.36 -14.55 -17.85
N TRP A 33 -11.53 -13.25 -18.12
CA TRP A 33 -10.62 -12.50 -18.99
C TRP A 33 -9.32 -12.16 -18.27
N THR A 34 -8.17 -12.39 -18.90
CA THR A 34 -6.84 -12.14 -18.30
C THR A 34 -5.95 -11.34 -19.25
N GLU A 35 -5.28 -10.31 -18.72
CA GLU A 35 -4.15 -9.65 -19.38
C GLU A 35 -2.93 -9.67 -18.45
N ASP A 36 -1.78 -10.10 -19.01
CA ASP A 36 -0.52 -10.22 -18.30
C ASP A 36 0.44 -9.13 -18.76
N TYR A 37 1.01 -8.41 -17.80
CA TYR A 37 2.11 -7.49 -18.02
C TYR A 37 3.34 -8.03 -17.30
N GLU A 38 4.37 -8.36 -18.09
CA GLU A 38 5.66 -8.75 -17.52
C GLU A 38 6.27 -7.57 -16.76
N ALA A 39 6.97 -7.89 -15.66
CA ALA A 39 7.70 -6.91 -14.90
C ALA A 39 8.81 -6.31 -15.78
N VAL A 40 8.92 -4.98 -15.77
CA VAL A 40 10.06 -4.23 -16.32
C VAL A 40 10.60 -3.36 -15.18
N PRO A 41 11.40 -3.94 -14.28
CA PRO A 41 11.84 -3.26 -13.05
C PRO A 41 12.55 -1.93 -13.33
N GLU A 42 13.29 -1.83 -14.44
CA GLU A 42 14.00 -0.62 -14.85
C GLU A 42 13.06 0.55 -15.16
N GLN A 43 11.79 0.26 -15.43
CA GLN A 43 10.72 1.24 -15.67
C GLN A 43 9.77 1.36 -14.47
N GLY A 44 10.08 0.70 -13.34
CA GLY A 44 9.17 0.62 -12.19
C GLY A 44 7.90 -0.18 -12.48
N ILE A 45 7.91 -1.01 -13.53
CA ILE A 45 6.77 -1.88 -13.87
C ILE A 45 6.94 -3.18 -13.08
N PHE A 46 6.10 -3.35 -12.08
CA PHE A 46 5.97 -4.59 -11.33
C PHE A 46 5.16 -5.61 -12.13
N PHE A 47 5.31 -6.90 -11.81
CA PHE A 47 4.48 -7.91 -12.47
C PHE A 47 3.01 -7.63 -12.15
N ASN A 48 2.21 -7.47 -13.20
CA ASN A 48 0.79 -7.19 -13.08
C ASN A 48 -0.02 -8.22 -13.85
N ARG A 49 -1.00 -8.83 -13.18
CA ARG A 49 -2.01 -9.66 -13.84
C ARG A 49 -3.38 -9.09 -13.57
N VAL A 50 -4.13 -8.84 -14.62
CA VAL A 50 -5.47 -8.25 -14.55
C VAL A 50 -6.49 -9.31 -14.91
N TRP A 51 -7.50 -9.48 -14.07
CA TRP A 51 -8.71 -10.21 -14.40
C TRP A 51 -9.92 -9.29 -14.40
N VAL A 52 -10.85 -9.48 -15.33
CA VAL A 52 -12.05 -8.66 -15.44
C VAL A 52 -13.30 -9.53 -15.42
N ASP A 53 -14.37 -9.05 -14.80
CA ASP A 53 -15.67 -9.73 -14.83
C ASP A 53 -16.31 -9.67 -16.23
N ARG A 54 -17.26 -10.56 -16.51
CA ARG A 54 -17.90 -10.63 -17.84
C ARG A 54 -18.60 -9.34 -18.30
N GLU A 55 -18.97 -8.49 -17.36
CA GLU A 55 -19.62 -7.21 -17.66
C GLU A 55 -18.61 -6.07 -17.84
N GLU A 56 -17.31 -6.34 -17.68
CA GLU A 56 -16.22 -5.35 -17.72
C GLU A 56 -16.42 -4.18 -16.76
N THR A 57 -17.09 -4.44 -15.63
CA THR A 57 -17.40 -3.41 -14.63
C THR A 57 -16.49 -3.46 -13.43
N THR A 58 -15.80 -4.58 -13.22
CA THR A 58 -14.92 -4.80 -12.08
C THR A 58 -13.67 -5.56 -12.53
N ALA A 59 -12.52 -5.11 -12.06
CA ALA A 59 -11.24 -5.75 -12.28
C ALA A 59 -10.61 -6.22 -10.95
N ILE A 60 -9.84 -7.30 -11.01
CA ILE A 60 -8.90 -7.78 -10.00
C ILE A 60 -7.51 -7.60 -10.59
N ILE A 61 -6.60 -6.96 -9.88
CA ILE A 61 -5.24 -6.67 -10.33
C ILE A 61 -4.30 -7.25 -9.28
N LEU A 62 -3.55 -8.29 -9.62
CA LEU A 62 -2.44 -8.76 -8.81
C LEU A 62 -1.20 -7.95 -9.17
N ILE A 63 -0.58 -7.36 -8.17
CA ILE A 63 0.67 -6.61 -8.26
C ILE A 63 1.69 -7.34 -7.39
N GLU A 64 2.78 -7.79 -7.98
CA GLU A 64 3.90 -8.39 -7.25
C GLU A 64 5.09 -7.42 -7.27
N ASP A 65 5.27 -6.71 -6.16
CA ASP A 65 6.33 -5.75 -5.97
C ASP A 65 7.50 -6.41 -5.23
N THR A 66 8.46 -6.89 -6.00
CA THR A 66 9.69 -7.51 -5.47
C THR A 66 10.58 -6.52 -4.73
N SER A 67 10.46 -5.21 -4.97
CA SER A 67 11.24 -4.20 -4.26
C SER A 67 10.72 -3.97 -2.84
N LEU A 68 9.44 -4.22 -2.62
CA LEU A 68 8.78 -4.10 -1.32
C LEU A 68 8.56 -5.44 -0.62
N ASP A 69 8.83 -6.56 -1.30
CA ASP A 69 8.45 -7.91 -0.86
C ASP A 69 6.94 -7.97 -0.53
N LEU A 70 6.14 -7.42 -1.45
CA LEU A 70 4.69 -7.29 -1.31
C LEU A 70 3.94 -7.89 -2.48
N ASN A 71 2.98 -8.74 -2.16
CA ASN A 71 1.95 -9.20 -3.07
C ASN A 71 0.65 -8.48 -2.72
N VAL A 72 0.17 -7.67 -3.65
CA VAL A 72 -1.00 -6.80 -3.45
C VAL A 72 -2.08 -7.20 -4.44
N LEU A 73 -3.31 -7.33 -3.95
CA LEU A 73 -4.47 -7.54 -4.79
C LEU A 73 -5.36 -6.30 -4.76
N VAL A 74 -5.46 -5.59 -5.87
CA VAL A 74 -6.31 -4.41 -6.02
C VAL A 74 -7.57 -4.80 -6.79
N THR A 75 -8.72 -4.57 -6.20
CA THR A 75 -10.00 -4.64 -6.90
C THR A 75 -10.43 -3.24 -7.31
N LYS A 76 -10.83 -3.05 -8.57
CA LYS A 76 -11.31 -1.76 -9.09
C LYS A 76 -12.67 -1.92 -9.76
N GLY A 77 -13.53 -0.91 -9.72
CA GLY A 77 -14.83 -0.88 -10.39
C GLY A 77 -16.05 -1.00 -9.47
N ARG A 78 -17.22 -1.20 -10.07
CA ARG A 78 -18.54 -1.08 -9.39
C ARG A 78 -18.73 -2.05 -8.24
N ARG A 79 -18.10 -3.22 -8.29
CA ARG A 79 -18.23 -4.27 -7.28
C ARG A 79 -16.97 -4.46 -6.44
N ALA A 80 -15.97 -3.59 -6.54
CA ALA A 80 -14.67 -3.72 -5.89
C ALA A 80 -14.77 -4.14 -4.41
N LYS A 81 -15.58 -3.42 -3.62
CA LYS A 81 -15.79 -3.72 -2.20
C LYS A 81 -16.36 -5.12 -1.93
N LYS A 82 -17.31 -5.57 -2.74
CA LYS A 82 -17.91 -6.92 -2.61
C LYS A 82 -16.90 -7.98 -3.03
N THR A 83 -16.21 -7.76 -4.15
CA THR A 83 -15.20 -8.67 -4.69
C THR A 83 -14.03 -8.84 -3.72
N ALA A 84 -13.46 -7.75 -3.19
CA ALA A 84 -12.40 -7.81 -2.19
C ALA A 84 -12.80 -8.60 -0.93
N ARG A 85 -14.02 -8.42 -0.43
CA ARG A 85 -14.53 -9.23 0.70
C ARG A 85 -14.68 -10.71 0.37
N GLN A 86 -14.99 -11.06 -0.89
CA GLN A 86 -15.09 -12.45 -1.31
C GLN A 86 -13.71 -13.10 -1.49
N LEU A 87 -12.74 -12.33 -2.00
CA LEU A 87 -11.33 -12.73 -2.11
C LEU A 87 -10.68 -12.91 -0.75
N ALA A 88 -10.89 -11.98 0.19
CA ALA A 88 -10.37 -12.09 1.57
C ALA A 88 -10.92 -13.29 2.36
N LYS A 89 -12.01 -13.93 1.89
CA LYS A 89 -12.54 -15.18 2.47
C LYS A 89 -11.88 -16.44 1.89
N ARG A 90 -11.12 -16.30 0.80
CA ARG A 90 -10.52 -17.38 0.01
C ARG A 90 -9.01 -17.39 0.08
N LEU A 91 -8.42 -16.21 0.25
CA LEU A 91 -6.98 -16.00 0.29
C LEU A 91 -6.57 -15.67 1.72
N ASP A 92 -5.39 -16.11 2.12
CA ASP A 92 -4.79 -15.67 3.37
C ASP A 92 -4.23 -14.25 3.20
N VAL A 93 -4.97 -13.29 3.74
CA VAL A 93 -4.67 -11.86 3.62
C VAL A 93 -4.32 -11.31 4.97
N TRP A 94 -3.40 -10.34 5.01
CA TRP A 94 -3.16 -9.57 6.21
C TRP A 94 -4.40 -8.75 6.55
N SER A 95 -4.88 -8.89 7.78
CA SER A 95 -5.85 -7.95 8.35
C SER A 95 -5.15 -6.64 8.77
N GLU A 96 -5.90 -5.55 8.84
CA GLU A 96 -5.40 -4.24 9.33
C GLU A 96 -4.75 -4.37 10.72
N GLN A 97 -5.33 -5.19 11.60
CA GLN A 97 -4.77 -5.44 12.93
C GLN A 97 -3.45 -6.21 12.87
N GLU A 98 -3.31 -7.21 12.00
CA GLU A 98 -2.05 -7.94 11.83
C GLU A 98 -0.97 -7.03 11.23
N LEU A 99 -1.32 -6.19 10.25
CA LEU A 99 -0.43 -5.20 9.65
C LEU A 99 0.13 -4.27 10.72
N TRP A 100 -0.74 -3.68 11.53
CA TRP A 100 -0.29 -2.77 12.58
C TRP A 100 0.51 -3.49 13.68
N ARG A 101 0.10 -4.70 14.08
CA ARG A 101 0.88 -5.50 15.03
C ARG A 101 2.27 -5.85 14.50
N ALA A 102 2.45 -6.00 13.20
CA ALA A 102 3.76 -6.23 12.60
C ALA A 102 4.66 -5.00 12.77
N VAL A 103 4.12 -3.79 12.57
CA VAL A 103 4.84 -2.53 12.86
C VAL A 103 5.27 -2.47 14.33
N GLU A 104 4.35 -2.75 15.26
CA GLU A 104 4.63 -2.68 16.70
C GLU A 104 5.64 -3.72 17.21
N ARG A 105 5.73 -4.87 16.53
CA ARG A 105 6.60 -5.98 16.93
C ARG A 105 7.92 -6.01 16.17
N ALA A 106 8.13 -5.09 15.22
CA ALA A 106 9.35 -5.03 14.46
C ALA A 106 10.55 -4.79 15.37
N SER A 107 11.52 -5.69 15.36
CA SER A 107 12.69 -5.67 16.24
C SER A 107 13.95 -5.12 15.57
N SER A 108 13.87 -4.75 14.30
CA SER A 108 14.96 -4.16 13.53
C SER A 108 14.45 -3.02 12.65
N ALA A 109 15.35 -2.13 12.25
CA ALA A 109 15.02 -1.02 11.34
C ALA A 109 14.48 -1.52 9.99
N GLU A 110 15.04 -2.62 9.48
CA GLU A 110 14.59 -3.28 8.25
C GLU A 110 13.19 -3.88 8.40
N ALA A 111 12.93 -4.59 9.50
CA ALA A 111 11.61 -5.15 9.75
C ALA A 111 10.56 -4.05 9.96
N LEU A 112 10.95 -2.94 10.59
CA LEU A 112 10.06 -1.80 10.84
C LEU A 112 9.71 -1.07 9.55
N SER A 113 10.70 -0.76 8.72
CA SER A 113 10.46 -0.09 7.44
C SER A 113 9.61 -0.95 6.50
N ALA A 114 9.89 -2.26 6.42
CA ALA A 114 9.09 -3.20 5.63
C ALA A 114 7.64 -3.30 6.16
N SER A 115 7.46 -3.37 7.47
CA SER A 115 6.13 -3.46 8.09
C SER A 115 5.33 -2.17 7.91
N LEU A 116 5.98 -0.99 7.97
CA LEU A 116 5.35 0.30 7.71
C LEU A 116 4.82 0.39 6.28
N ARG A 117 5.65 0.07 5.29
CA ARG A 117 5.23 0.07 3.88
C ARG A 117 4.06 -0.88 3.65
N ARG A 118 4.13 -2.09 4.21
CA ARG A 118 3.04 -3.08 4.13
C ARG A 118 1.74 -2.56 4.74
N TRP A 119 1.82 -1.99 5.94
CA TRP A 119 0.66 -1.43 6.64
C TRP A 119 0.04 -0.29 5.85
N THR A 120 0.85 0.63 5.33
CA THR A 120 0.38 1.74 4.50
C THR A 120 -0.31 1.24 3.23
N MET A 121 0.26 0.26 2.52
CA MET A 121 -0.36 -0.30 1.31
C MET A 121 -1.69 -1.00 1.59
N GLY A 122 -1.82 -1.62 2.76
CA GLY A 122 -3.05 -2.28 3.18
C GLY A 122 -4.16 -1.33 3.61
N ARG A 123 -3.85 -0.03 3.70
CA ARG A 123 -4.79 0.97 4.17
C ARG A 123 -5.19 1.91 3.05
N LEU A 124 -6.50 2.15 2.94
CA LEU A 124 -7.00 3.11 1.98
C LEU A 124 -7.23 4.46 2.64
N TYR A 125 -7.88 4.53 3.81
CA TYR A 125 -8.14 5.80 4.51
C TYR A 125 -8.36 5.55 6.02
N ASP A 126 -8.41 6.65 6.79
CA ASP A 126 -8.56 6.73 8.25
C ASP A 126 -7.41 6.13 9.05
N MET A 127 -6.67 6.99 9.75
CA MET A 127 -5.61 6.61 10.67
C MET A 127 -6.00 7.03 12.08
N SER A 128 -5.83 6.13 13.06
CA SER A 128 -6.09 6.46 14.45
C SER A 128 -5.07 7.47 14.97
N ARG A 129 -5.43 8.19 16.05
CA ARG A 129 -4.49 9.10 16.72
C ARG A 129 -3.20 8.39 17.16
N ARG A 130 -3.29 7.13 17.59
CA ARG A 130 -2.14 6.32 17.99
C ARG A 130 -1.18 6.10 16.81
N GLU A 131 -1.72 5.68 15.68
CA GLU A 131 -0.94 5.42 14.47
C GLU A 131 -0.31 6.69 13.92
N ARG A 132 -1.04 7.81 13.99
CA ARG A 132 -0.51 9.13 13.65
C ARG A 132 0.71 9.48 14.50
N SER A 133 0.56 9.38 15.83
CA SER A 133 1.65 9.69 16.75
C SER A 133 2.85 8.77 16.56
N ALA A 134 2.62 7.50 16.20
CA ALA A 134 3.70 6.58 15.88
C ALA A 134 4.45 6.98 14.59
N LEU A 135 3.74 7.39 13.53
CA LEU A 135 4.39 7.91 12.32
C LEU A 135 5.22 9.17 12.60
N GLU A 136 4.71 10.07 13.44
CA GLU A 136 5.45 11.25 13.91
C GLU A 136 6.73 10.84 14.65
N GLU A 137 6.67 9.86 15.56
CA GLU A 137 7.83 9.31 16.27
C GLU A 137 8.84 8.65 15.31
N TYR A 138 8.36 7.96 14.27
CA TYR A 138 9.24 7.31 13.30
C TYR A 138 10.03 8.28 12.42
N LEU A 139 9.62 9.54 12.30
CA LEU A 139 10.43 10.59 11.68
C LEU A 139 11.67 10.95 12.50
N GLU A 140 11.72 10.61 13.79
CA GLU A 140 12.90 10.84 14.65
C GLU A 140 13.79 9.60 14.76
N HIS A 141 13.45 8.52 14.05
CA HIS A 141 14.16 7.26 14.18
C HIS A 141 15.60 7.35 13.67
N LYS A 142 16.55 6.69 14.37
CA LYS A 142 17.99 6.74 14.05
C LYS A 142 18.34 6.26 12.64
N SER A 143 17.59 5.28 12.14
CA SER A 143 17.80 4.73 10.81
C SER A 143 17.08 5.57 9.75
N PRO A 144 17.78 6.08 8.72
CA PRO A 144 17.16 6.84 7.63
C PRO A 144 16.14 6.00 6.85
N ALA A 145 16.32 4.68 6.76
CA ALA A 145 15.36 3.79 6.10
C ALA A 145 13.98 3.77 6.78
N VAL A 146 13.93 3.92 8.11
CA VAL A 146 12.67 4.01 8.86
C VAL A 146 12.03 5.38 8.68
N ARG A 147 12.83 6.46 8.73
CA ARG A 147 12.33 7.82 8.48
C ARG A 147 11.75 7.95 7.07
N LEU A 148 12.46 7.43 6.07
CA LEU A 148 11.98 7.36 4.69
C LEU A 148 10.66 6.59 4.59
N ALA A 149 10.56 5.41 5.21
CA ALA A 149 9.31 4.65 5.22
C ALA A 149 8.15 5.40 5.91
N ALA A 150 8.44 6.21 6.94
CA ALA A 150 7.43 7.07 7.57
C ALA A 150 6.99 8.22 6.64
N VAL A 151 7.93 8.87 5.93
CA VAL A 151 7.64 9.87 4.89
C VAL A 151 6.77 9.27 3.78
N ASP A 152 7.17 8.12 3.23
CA ASP A 152 6.40 7.40 2.20
C ASP A 152 4.97 7.12 2.71
N SER A 153 4.86 6.66 3.96
CA SER A 153 3.59 6.35 4.60
C SER A 153 2.68 7.57 4.70
N MET A 154 3.22 8.72 5.10
CA MET A 154 2.47 9.99 5.15
C MET A 154 2.00 10.42 3.76
N GLY A 155 2.83 10.21 2.73
CA GLY A 155 2.49 10.52 1.34
C GLY A 155 1.35 9.67 0.78
N TYR A 156 1.44 8.36 0.96
CA TYR A 156 0.36 7.45 0.55
C TYR A 156 -0.96 7.72 1.28
N LEU A 157 -0.90 8.09 2.56
CA LEU A 157 -2.08 8.48 3.32
C LEU A 157 -2.66 9.83 2.88
N GLY A 158 -1.84 10.69 2.27
CA GLY A 158 -2.28 11.93 1.63
C GLY A 158 -2.92 12.96 2.58
N HIS A 159 -2.70 12.85 3.89
CA HIS A 159 -3.42 13.67 4.87
C HIS A 159 -2.77 15.08 4.98
N PRO A 160 -3.51 16.19 4.74
CA PRO A 160 -2.94 17.55 4.73
C PRO A 160 -2.25 17.95 6.04
N GLY A 161 -2.69 17.38 7.16
CA GLY A 161 -2.06 17.58 8.48
C GLY A 161 -0.63 17.08 8.61
N PHE A 162 -0.07 16.38 7.61
CA PHE A 162 1.34 16.00 7.57
C PHE A 162 2.24 17.02 6.89
N ILE A 163 1.70 17.99 6.14
CA ILE A 163 2.50 18.91 5.33
C ILE A 163 3.56 19.63 6.17
N GLY A 164 3.19 20.19 7.34
CA GLY A 164 4.14 20.88 8.20
C GLY A 164 5.27 19.99 8.72
N LEU A 165 4.97 18.74 9.09
CA LEU A 165 5.97 17.77 9.53
C LEU A 165 6.92 17.40 8.39
N LEU A 166 6.39 17.22 7.19
CA LEU A 166 7.17 16.91 6.00
C LEU A 166 8.06 18.07 5.58
N ASP A 167 7.61 19.33 5.73
CA ASP A 167 8.44 20.51 5.52
C ASP A 167 9.61 20.56 6.52
N ASP A 168 9.35 20.27 7.80
CA ASP A 168 10.41 20.24 8.82
C ASP A 168 11.47 19.18 8.46
N VAL A 169 11.03 17.98 8.06
CA VAL A 169 11.93 16.89 7.60
C VAL A 169 12.69 17.29 6.34
N ALA A 170 12.02 17.88 5.34
CA ALA A 170 12.63 18.32 4.09
C ALA A 170 13.77 19.34 4.32
N ASN A 171 13.63 20.19 5.34
CA ASN A 171 14.61 21.24 5.64
C ASN A 171 15.75 20.78 6.55
N ALA A 172 15.51 19.82 7.45
CA ALA A 172 16.40 19.56 8.58
C ALA A 172 16.88 18.10 8.72
N ASP A 173 16.35 17.12 7.98
CA ASP A 173 16.83 15.74 8.10
C ASP A 173 18.30 15.63 7.66
N ASP A 174 19.11 14.85 8.38
CA ASP A 174 20.53 14.67 8.03
C ASP A 174 20.72 13.90 6.72
N ASP A 175 19.78 13.01 6.37
CA ASP A 175 19.85 12.17 5.18
C ASP A 175 19.22 12.86 3.97
N GLU A 176 19.99 12.99 2.89
CA GLU A 176 19.56 13.72 1.69
C GLU A 176 18.38 13.04 0.97
N GLN A 177 18.33 11.72 0.96
CA GLN A 177 17.22 10.99 0.35
C GLN A 177 15.93 11.23 1.13
N VAL A 178 16.00 11.25 2.46
CA VAL A 178 14.85 11.55 3.31
C VAL A 178 14.36 12.98 3.09
N ARG A 179 15.26 13.97 3.02
CA ARG A 179 14.89 15.36 2.73
C ARG A 179 14.16 15.51 1.39
N GLN A 180 14.73 14.93 0.33
CA GLN A 180 14.17 15.01 -1.02
C GLN A 180 12.80 14.32 -1.10
N ALA A 181 12.66 13.15 -0.49
CA ALA A 181 11.39 12.44 -0.43
C ALA A 181 10.33 13.26 0.33
N ALA A 182 10.69 13.85 1.47
CA ALA A 182 9.76 14.65 2.27
C ALA A 182 9.25 15.87 1.50
N GLN A 183 10.14 16.57 0.78
CA GLN A 183 9.75 17.69 -0.08
C GLN A 183 8.79 17.24 -1.18
N PHE A 184 9.15 16.19 -1.92
CA PHE A 184 8.33 15.66 -3.01
C PHE A 184 6.93 15.26 -2.52
N VAL A 185 6.86 14.57 -1.38
CA VAL A 185 5.61 14.14 -0.77
C VAL A 185 4.78 15.35 -0.31
N ALA A 186 5.39 16.33 0.36
CA ALA A 186 4.68 17.53 0.82
C ALA A 186 4.02 18.28 -0.35
N ASP A 187 4.75 18.45 -1.45
CA ASP A 187 4.24 19.08 -2.67
C ASP A 187 3.10 18.28 -3.29
N GLY A 188 3.24 16.96 -3.39
CA GLY A 188 2.19 16.09 -3.89
C GLY A 188 0.89 16.17 -3.06
N ILE A 189 0.99 16.22 -1.72
CA ILE A 189 -0.18 16.39 -0.85
C ILE A 189 -0.85 17.74 -1.09
N ARG A 190 -0.08 18.82 -1.26
CA ARG A 190 -0.62 20.17 -1.54
C ARG A 190 -1.38 20.22 -2.86
N GLU A 191 -0.88 19.56 -3.90
CA GLU A 191 -1.52 19.54 -5.22
C GLU A 191 -2.87 18.80 -5.22
N LEU A 192 -3.05 17.86 -4.30
CA LEU A 192 -4.25 17.02 -4.19
C LEU A 192 -5.30 17.56 -3.20
N SER A 193 -4.97 18.59 -2.40
CA SER A 193 -5.80 19.16 -1.32
C SER A 193 -6.65 20.34 -1.79
#